data_AF-A0A961KEA4-F1
#
_entry.id   AF-A0A961KEA4-F1
#
_cell.length_a   1.000
_cell.length_b   1.000
_cell.length_c   1.000
_cell.angle_alpha   90.00
_cell.angle_beta   90.00
_cell.angle_gamma   90.00
#
_symmetry.space_group_name_H-M   'P 1'
#
loop_
_entity.id
_entity.type
_entity.pdbx_description
1 polymer ?
#
loop_
_entity_poly.entity_id
_entity_poly.type
_entity_poly.pdbx_seq_one_letter_code
_entity_poly.pdbx_strand_id
1 'polypeptide(L)'
;HSPRAMPVFNLTLPRAVKALLERYPAETLKPGDVLLTNDPWLCAGHLFDIAIVTPAFRNGRLVGLMGTVGHVSDIGGTKDSLKAREIYEEGLQIPPMKLYDAGVPNETLFRMIAQNVRNGEQVIGDIQSFVTANVIGAERLEAFMAEYGMEDLGALAQVVQDLSEGAMRDAVRAIPDGTYTGTITNNPLGEVMTYPVAIRVQGDAMEIDFDGAPPQLAQGGLNSTLNYTSAHATYPLKCMLTPKVRGNAGCYRPFTVKAPEGSILNCTYPASVNIRTRTGWYLAPNIFQALADARPGDVQAFTGLAVASTVYGQDAEGAFYSDMLFCGGGQGGSERGDGHSALLWPTSAANTSIELMESRAPILVEEKALVADTGGAGRHRGGLGQRVVFRKLVSDGRTTLASVFPEGVNNPIPGLFGGHPGGMASGRILSSDDTVIEDCGTGKLVELHTPGERVELMLGGGAGYGDPSERDAALIERDLRLGYVTRDYVRRFHPSALTATQELAATA
;
A
#
# COMPACT_ATOMS: atom_id res chain seq x y z
N HIS A 1 -10.53 -8.39 -6.84
CA HIS A 1 -10.16 -8.06 -5.44
C HIS A 1 -11.19 -7.10 -4.87
N SER A 2 -11.46 -7.09 -3.55
CA SER A 2 -12.41 -6.13 -2.97
C SER A 2 -11.78 -4.73 -2.93
N PRO A 3 -12.43 -3.68 -3.47
CA PRO A 3 -11.91 -2.31 -3.35
C PRO A 3 -11.97 -1.77 -1.91
N ARG A 4 -12.54 -2.52 -0.96
CA ARG A 4 -12.70 -2.15 0.45
C ARG A 4 -11.76 -2.90 1.39
N ALA A 5 -10.84 -3.71 0.87
CA ALA A 5 -9.91 -4.48 1.68
C ALA A 5 -8.47 -4.24 1.21
N MET A 6 -7.58 -3.96 2.16
CA MET A 6 -6.16 -3.82 1.85
C MET A 6 -5.63 -5.15 1.29
N PRO A 7 -4.94 -5.13 0.14
CA PRO A 7 -4.46 -6.37 -0.49
C PRO A 7 -3.66 -7.29 0.41
N VAL A 8 -2.80 -6.72 1.25
CA VAL A 8 -1.95 -7.46 2.17
C VAL A 8 -2.77 -8.34 3.14
N PHE A 9 -3.90 -7.83 3.64
CA PHE A 9 -4.70 -8.50 4.68
C PHE A 9 -5.35 -9.80 4.21
N ASN A 10 -5.61 -9.96 2.92
CA ASN A 10 -6.23 -11.18 2.38
C ASN A 10 -5.41 -12.44 2.64
N LEU A 11 -4.08 -12.31 2.67
CA LEU A 11 -3.17 -13.43 2.90
C LEU A 11 -2.55 -13.42 4.28
N THR A 12 -2.44 -12.26 4.91
CA THR A 12 -1.85 -12.15 6.23
C THR A 12 -2.84 -12.46 7.35
N LEU A 13 -4.12 -12.09 7.22
CA LEU A 13 -5.12 -12.42 8.25
C LEU A 13 -5.28 -13.94 8.45
N PRO A 14 -5.42 -14.79 7.40
CA PRO A 14 -5.48 -16.24 7.62
C PRO A 14 -4.21 -16.82 8.24
N ARG A 15 -3.03 -16.22 7.99
CA ARG A 15 -1.77 -16.62 8.63
C ARG A 15 -1.76 -16.23 10.11
N ALA A 16 -2.16 -15.01 10.45
CA ALA A 16 -2.27 -14.55 11.84
C ALA A 16 -3.26 -15.42 12.63
N VAL A 17 -4.41 -15.76 12.03
CA VAL A 17 -5.38 -16.68 12.64
C VAL A 17 -4.74 -18.04 12.94
N LYS A 18 -4.00 -18.64 12.00
CA LYS A 18 -3.33 -19.92 12.22
C LYS A 18 -2.28 -19.82 13.35
N ALA A 19 -1.46 -18.79 13.35
CA ALA A 19 -0.46 -18.57 14.41
C ALA A 19 -1.10 -18.38 15.79
N LEU A 20 -2.24 -17.67 15.86
CA LEU A 20 -3.01 -17.53 17.09
C LEU A 20 -3.59 -18.88 17.55
N LEU A 21 -4.07 -19.72 16.63
CA LEU A 21 -4.58 -21.06 16.95
C LEU A 21 -3.49 -22.06 17.36
N GLU A 22 -2.27 -21.92 16.85
CA GLU A 22 -1.13 -22.72 17.32
C GLU A 22 -0.84 -22.45 18.81
N ARG A 23 -1.03 -21.21 19.24
CA ARG A 23 -0.88 -20.81 20.66
C ARG A 23 -2.11 -21.09 21.51
N TYR A 24 -3.30 -20.87 20.94
CA TYR A 24 -4.61 -21.02 21.58
C TYR A 24 -5.48 -21.96 20.73
N PRO A 25 -5.30 -23.29 20.89
CA PRO A 25 -6.01 -24.28 20.08
C PRO A 25 -7.53 -24.09 20.14
N ALA A 26 -8.20 -24.38 19.02
CA ALA A 26 -9.62 -24.10 18.82
C ALA A 26 -10.52 -24.69 19.91
N GLU A 27 -10.19 -25.88 20.41
CA GLU A 27 -10.88 -26.61 21.47
C GLU A 27 -10.76 -25.95 22.86
N THR A 28 -9.79 -25.05 23.04
CA THR A 28 -9.57 -24.32 24.30
C THR A 28 -10.30 -22.97 24.33
N LEU A 29 -10.82 -22.53 23.18
CA LEU A 29 -11.49 -21.24 23.05
C LEU A 29 -12.88 -21.28 23.68
N LYS A 30 -13.30 -20.15 24.23
CA LYS A 30 -14.59 -19.96 24.90
C LYS A 30 -15.35 -18.79 24.27
N PRO A 31 -16.70 -18.78 24.34
CA PRO A 31 -17.48 -17.60 23.98
C PRO A 31 -16.97 -16.36 24.72
N GLY A 32 -16.79 -15.26 23.99
CA GLY A 32 -16.25 -14.01 24.54
C GLY A 32 -14.71 -13.91 24.58
N ASP A 33 -13.98 -14.95 24.15
CA ASP A 33 -12.55 -14.81 23.91
C ASP A 33 -12.27 -13.85 22.75
N VAL A 34 -11.18 -13.09 22.87
CA VAL A 34 -10.64 -12.26 21.78
C VAL A 34 -9.13 -12.41 21.79
N LEU A 35 -8.56 -12.82 20.66
CA LEU A 35 -7.13 -13.00 20.47
C LEU A 35 -6.56 -11.82 19.68
N LEU A 36 -5.28 -11.49 19.92
CA LEU A 36 -4.59 -10.46 19.15
C LEU A 36 -3.10 -10.74 18.95
N THR A 37 -2.53 -10.14 17.91
CA THR A 37 -1.08 -9.99 17.70
C THR A 37 -0.80 -8.89 16.67
N ASN A 38 0.36 -8.25 16.75
CA ASN A 38 0.89 -7.39 15.69
C ASN A 38 2.28 -7.84 15.21
N ASP A 39 2.70 -9.06 15.54
CA ASP A 39 3.99 -9.60 15.15
C ASP A 39 4.15 -9.54 13.61
N PRO A 40 5.17 -8.85 13.07
CA PRO A 40 5.30 -8.67 11.63
C PRO A 40 5.46 -9.96 10.82
N TRP A 41 6.11 -10.99 11.39
CA TRP A 41 6.34 -12.27 10.71
C TRP A 41 5.11 -13.18 10.75
N LEU A 42 4.20 -12.95 11.70
CA LEU A 42 2.95 -13.70 11.83
C LEU A 42 1.73 -12.98 11.23
N CYS A 43 1.76 -11.63 11.19
CA CYS A 43 0.65 -10.75 10.81
C CYS A 43 0.93 -10.05 9.46
N ALA A 44 0.83 -8.72 9.39
CA ALA A 44 0.82 -7.95 8.14
C ALA A 44 2.15 -7.26 7.81
N GLY A 45 3.25 -7.65 8.45
CA GLY A 45 4.60 -7.22 8.10
C GLY A 45 5.09 -5.95 8.78
N HIS A 46 4.31 -5.29 9.63
CA HIS A 46 4.81 -4.28 10.57
C HIS A 46 3.90 -4.16 11.80
N LEU A 47 4.32 -3.36 12.79
CA LEU A 47 3.69 -3.29 14.11
C LEU A 47 2.37 -2.51 14.16
N PHE A 48 2.11 -1.59 13.22
CA PHE A 48 0.88 -0.80 13.24
C PHE A 48 -0.36 -1.63 12.84
N ASP A 49 -0.17 -2.73 12.11
CA ASP A 49 -1.27 -3.59 11.67
C ASP A 49 -1.56 -4.67 12.73
N ILE A 50 -2.59 -4.45 13.56
CA ILE A 50 -2.98 -5.38 14.61
C ILE A 50 -4.03 -6.37 14.09
N ALA A 51 -3.72 -7.66 14.15
CA ALA A 51 -4.71 -8.71 13.93
C ALA A 51 -5.52 -8.96 15.21
N ILE A 52 -6.84 -8.97 15.08
CA ILE A 52 -7.78 -9.33 16.15
C ILE A 52 -8.69 -10.45 15.66
N VAL A 53 -8.82 -11.50 16.46
CA VAL A 53 -9.62 -12.69 16.15
C VAL A 53 -10.62 -12.96 17.27
N THR A 54 -11.90 -13.03 16.91
CA THR A 54 -13.01 -13.34 17.83
C THR A 54 -13.67 -14.64 17.40
N PRO A 55 -13.71 -15.69 18.24
CA PRO A 55 -14.34 -16.95 17.89
C PRO A 55 -15.88 -16.86 17.94
N ALA A 56 -16.53 -17.45 16.93
CA ALA A 56 -17.99 -17.50 16.82
C ALA A 56 -18.51 -18.86 17.25
N PHE A 57 -19.51 -18.88 18.15
CA PHE A 57 -20.07 -20.09 18.72
C PHE A 57 -21.56 -20.25 18.38
N ARG A 58 -21.99 -21.50 18.22
CA ARG A 58 -23.39 -21.90 18.11
C ARG A 58 -23.60 -23.19 18.89
N ASN A 59 -24.63 -23.25 19.73
CA ASN A 59 -24.94 -24.44 20.55
C ASN A 59 -23.73 -24.96 21.36
N GLY A 60 -22.87 -24.05 21.85
CA GLY A 60 -21.65 -24.39 22.59
C GLY A 60 -20.49 -24.92 21.73
N ARG A 61 -20.62 -24.95 20.41
CA ARG A 61 -19.57 -25.38 19.46
C ARG A 61 -18.99 -24.19 18.73
N LEU A 62 -17.67 -24.20 18.53
CA LEU A 62 -17.00 -23.25 17.65
C LEU A 62 -17.41 -23.52 16.21
N VAL A 63 -17.96 -22.52 15.52
CA VAL A 63 -18.44 -22.64 14.12
C VAL A 63 -17.64 -21.78 13.14
N GLY A 64 -16.88 -20.80 13.62
CA GLY A 64 -16.06 -19.93 12.80
C GLY A 64 -15.19 -18.99 13.61
N LEU A 65 -14.32 -18.24 12.91
CA LEU A 65 -13.46 -17.22 13.48
C LEU A 65 -13.67 -15.93 12.71
N MET A 66 -14.02 -14.86 13.41
CA MET A 66 -14.08 -13.52 12.85
C MET A 66 -12.72 -12.85 13.01
N GLY A 67 -12.19 -12.30 11.93
CA GLY A 67 -10.87 -11.71 11.91
C GLY A 67 -10.88 -10.31 11.31
N THR A 68 -10.16 -9.40 11.95
CA THR A 68 -9.88 -8.06 11.43
C THR A 68 -8.38 -7.81 11.53
N VAL A 69 -7.80 -7.19 10.51
CA VAL A 69 -6.49 -6.54 10.60
C VAL A 69 -6.72 -5.08 10.25
N GLY A 70 -6.21 -4.19 11.09
CA GLY A 70 -6.32 -2.75 10.88
C GLY A 70 -5.07 -2.03 11.33
N HIS A 71 -4.74 -0.98 10.59
CA HIS A 71 -3.67 -0.07 10.94
C HIS A 71 -4.17 0.84 12.07
N VAL A 72 -3.53 0.80 13.23
CA VAL A 72 -3.83 1.72 14.33
C VAL A 72 -3.11 3.05 14.14
N SER A 73 -3.63 4.09 14.78
CA SER A 73 -3.12 5.46 14.65
C SER A 73 -1.67 5.68 15.13
N ASP A 74 -1.19 4.89 16.09
CA ASP A 74 0.19 4.94 16.60
C ASP A 74 0.58 3.59 17.25
N ILE A 75 1.87 3.26 17.22
CA ILE A 75 2.42 2.07 17.90
C ILE A 75 3.65 2.40 18.77
N GLY A 76 3.89 3.68 19.04
CA GLY A 76 5.11 4.15 19.70
C GLY A 76 6.30 4.17 18.74
N GLY A 77 7.48 3.80 19.23
CA GLY A 77 8.70 3.67 18.42
C GLY A 77 9.30 4.99 17.94
N THR A 78 10.23 4.91 17.01
CA THR A 78 10.93 6.05 16.40
C THR A 78 10.00 6.85 15.49
N LYS A 79 10.22 8.17 15.43
CA LYS A 79 9.57 9.05 14.45
C LYS A 79 10.35 9.07 13.12
N ASP A 80 11.63 8.70 13.15
CA ASP A 80 12.51 8.66 12.00
C ASP A 80 12.70 7.19 11.58
N SER A 81 11.74 6.68 10.81
CA SER A 81 11.78 5.29 10.35
C SER A 81 12.98 5.00 9.44
N LEU A 82 13.53 6.02 8.76
CA LEU A 82 14.71 5.87 7.90
C LEU A 82 15.98 5.52 8.70
N LYS A 83 15.98 5.78 10.01
CA LYS A 83 17.08 5.42 10.90
C LYS A 83 16.82 4.16 11.72
N ALA A 84 15.61 3.58 11.63
CA ALA A 84 15.27 2.38 12.38
C ALA A 84 16.14 1.20 11.95
N ARG A 85 16.90 0.61 12.88
CA ARG A 85 17.79 -0.54 12.60
C ARG A 85 17.15 -1.88 12.92
N GLU A 86 16.40 -1.89 14.01
CA GLU A 86 15.80 -3.09 14.58
C GLU A 86 14.34 -2.83 14.90
N ILE A 87 13.51 -3.87 14.89
CA ILE A 87 12.08 -3.78 15.21
C ILE A 87 11.82 -3.19 16.61
N TYR A 88 12.76 -3.30 17.54
CA TYR A 88 12.65 -2.71 18.89
C TYR A 88 12.59 -1.18 18.87
N GLU A 89 13.16 -0.56 17.83
CA GLU A 89 13.07 0.89 17.62
C GLU A 89 11.73 1.28 16.99
N GLU A 90 10.95 0.34 16.47
CA GLU A 90 9.73 0.61 15.70
C GLU A 90 8.45 0.63 16.54
N GLY A 91 8.51 0.20 17.79
CA GLY A 91 7.44 0.38 18.77
C GLY A 91 6.98 -0.89 19.48
N LEU A 92 5.72 -0.88 19.93
CA LEU A 92 5.14 -1.91 20.76
C LEU A 92 4.94 -3.22 20.00
N GLN A 93 5.55 -4.29 20.52
CA GLN A 93 5.39 -5.66 20.02
C GLN A 93 4.40 -6.42 20.90
N ILE A 94 3.36 -6.97 20.29
CA ILE A 94 2.29 -7.75 20.91
C ILE A 94 2.35 -9.18 20.34
N PRO A 95 2.94 -10.14 21.07
CA PRO A 95 2.94 -11.54 20.65
C PRO A 95 1.50 -12.10 20.65
N PRO A 96 1.27 -13.31 20.12
CA PRO A 96 -0.02 -13.99 20.24
C PRO A 96 -0.54 -14.04 21.68
N MET A 97 -1.61 -13.30 21.95
CA MET A 97 -2.17 -13.10 23.30
C MET A 97 -3.71 -13.11 23.30
N LYS A 98 -4.32 -13.26 24.48
CA LYS A 98 -5.74 -12.96 24.72
C LYS A 98 -5.92 -11.50 25.16
N LEU A 99 -6.74 -10.76 24.42
CA LEU A 99 -7.26 -9.44 24.79
C LEU A 99 -8.45 -9.55 25.74
N TYR A 100 -9.31 -10.53 25.50
CA TYR A 100 -10.44 -10.88 26.37
C TYR A 100 -10.40 -12.38 26.65
N ASP A 101 -10.67 -12.76 27.89
CA ASP A 101 -10.83 -14.16 28.31
C ASP A 101 -12.28 -14.38 28.77
N ALA A 102 -13.05 -15.11 27.97
CA ALA A 102 -14.49 -15.35 28.19
C ALA A 102 -15.29 -14.07 28.52
N GLY A 103 -15.06 -12.99 27.77
CA GLY A 103 -15.73 -11.69 27.92
C GLY A 103 -15.12 -10.76 28.98
N VAL A 104 -14.11 -11.21 29.73
CA VAL A 104 -13.39 -10.38 30.70
C VAL A 104 -12.20 -9.69 30.02
N PRO A 105 -12.12 -8.34 30.01
CA PRO A 105 -11.01 -7.61 29.39
C PRO A 105 -9.69 -7.82 30.15
N ASN A 106 -8.59 -7.91 29.42
CA ASN A 106 -7.25 -7.89 29.98
C ASN A 106 -6.80 -6.44 30.25
N GLU A 107 -7.24 -5.89 31.39
CA GLU A 107 -6.95 -4.52 31.82
C GLU A 107 -5.45 -4.18 31.88
N THR A 108 -4.61 -5.18 32.20
CA THR A 108 -3.16 -4.99 32.22
C THR A 108 -2.61 -4.78 30.81
N LEU A 109 -3.06 -5.57 29.84
CA LEU A 109 -2.65 -5.40 28.45
C LEU A 109 -3.13 -4.08 27.87
N PHE A 110 -4.40 -3.70 28.10
CA PHE A 110 -4.93 -2.41 27.67
C PHE A 110 -4.12 -1.23 28.22
N ARG A 111 -3.80 -1.27 29.52
CA ARG A 111 -2.97 -0.24 30.16
C ARG A 111 -1.55 -0.21 29.59
N MET A 112 -0.94 -1.36 29.32
CA MET A 112 0.39 -1.42 28.69
C MET A 112 0.38 -0.84 27.27
N ILE A 113 -0.64 -1.16 26.46
CA ILE A 113 -0.77 -0.61 25.12
C ILE A 113 -0.90 0.91 25.18
N ALA A 114 -1.87 1.41 25.95
CA ALA A 114 -2.15 2.84 26.04
C ALA A 114 -0.95 3.67 26.51
N GLN A 115 -0.10 3.12 27.39
CA GLN A 115 1.07 3.80 27.95
C GLN A 115 2.28 3.86 27.01
N ASN A 116 2.38 2.94 26.05
CA ASN A 116 3.54 2.81 25.16
C ASN A 116 3.32 3.42 23.77
N VAL A 117 2.18 4.06 23.56
CA VAL A 117 1.82 4.77 22.32
C VAL A 117 1.52 6.24 22.63
N ARG A 118 1.55 7.10 21.61
CA ARG A 118 1.44 8.56 21.77
C ARG A 118 0.00 9.01 22.05
N ASN A 119 -0.96 8.44 21.32
CA ASN A 119 -2.38 8.76 21.42
C ASN A 119 -3.15 7.56 21.97
N GLY A 120 -2.86 7.20 23.23
CA GLY A 120 -3.36 5.97 23.87
C GLY A 120 -4.87 5.77 23.73
N GLU A 121 -5.68 6.79 24.03
CA GLU A 121 -7.14 6.71 23.92
C GLU A 121 -7.61 6.39 22.49
N GLN A 122 -6.99 7.01 21.49
CA GLN A 122 -7.31 6.77 20.08
C GLN A 122 -6.95 5.34 19.67
N VAL A 123 -5.75 4.87 20.03
CA VAL A 123 -5.30 3.49 19.72
C VAL A 123 -6.19 2.45 20.40
N ILE A 124 -6.61 2.69 21.65
CA ILE A 124 -7.58 1.80 22.31
C ILE A 124 -8.93 1.86 21.60
N GLY A 125 -9.39 3.03 21.15
CA GLY A 125 -10.58 3.18 20.32
C GLY A 125 -10.50 2.38 19.01
N ASP A 126 -9.36 2.44 18.31
CA ASP A 126 -9.09 1.66 17.10
C ASP A 126 -9.22 0.14 17.38
N ILE A 127 -8.55 -0.35 18.43
CA ILE A 127 -8.61 -1.76 18.85
C ILE A 127 -10.04 -2.19 19.19
N GLN A 128 -10.76 -1.39 19.98
CA GLN A 128 -12.15 -1.68 20.36
C GLN A 128 -13.08 -1.69 19.15
N SER A 129 -12.83 -0.85 18.14
CA SER A 129 -13.58 -0.86 16.88
C SER A 129 -13.44 -2.20 16.14
N PHE A 130 -12.22 -2.77 16.12
CA PHE A 130 -11.96 -4.08 15.49
C PHE A 130 -12.64 -5.21 16.27
N VAL A 131 -12.57 -5.17 17.61
CA VAL A 131 -13.28 -6.13 18.46
C VAL A 131 -14.79 -6.08 18.18
N THR A 132 -15.37 -4.88 18.16
CA THR A 132 -16.80 -4.68 17.93
C THR A 132 -17.23 -5.17 16.56
N ALA A 133 -16.44 -4.89 15.51
CA ALA A 133 -16.70 -5.37 14.16
C ALA A 133 -16.72 -6.90 14.10
N ASN A 134 -15.78 -7.56 14.77
CA ASN A 134 -15.72 -9.02 14.84
C ASN A 134 -16.90 -9.61 15.63
N VAL A 135 -17.28 -9.02 16.77
CA VAL A 135 -18.43 -9.47 17.58
C VAL A 135 -19.73 -9.41 16.76
N ILE A 136 -20.01 -8.27 16.10
CA ILE A 136 -21.17 -8.12 15.21
C ILE A 136 -21.10 -9.15 14.06
N GLY A 137 -19.90 -9.39 13.53
CA GLY A 137 -19.68 -10.41 12.52
C GLY A 137 -20.05 -11.83 13.00
N ALA A 138 -19.70 -12.17 14.23
CA ALA A 138 -19.99 -13.47 14.84
C ALA A 138 -21.50 -13.63 15.09
N GLU A 139 -22.17 -12.58 15.58
CA GLU A 139 -23.63 -12.56 15.76
C GLU A 139 -24.36 -12.74 14.42
N ARG A 140 -23.93 -12.04 13.37
CA ARG A 140 -24.52 -12.17 12.03
C ARG A 140 -24.29 -13.55 11.43
N LEU A 141 -23.13 -14.16 11.68
CA LEU A 141 -22.83 -15.51 11.24
C LEU A 141 -23.74 -16.53 11.95
N GLU A 142 -23.91 -16.40 13.26
CA GLU A 142 -24.79 -17.26 14.06
C GLU A 142 -26.25 -17.13 13.57
N ALA A 143 -26.74 -15.90 13.39
CA ALA A 143 -28.09 -15.65 12.87
C ALA A 143 -28.30 -16.23 11.46
N PHE A 144 -27.32 -16.09 10.56
CA PHE A 144 -27.34 -16.71 9.25
C PHE A 144 -27.43 -18.25 9.37
N MET A 145 -26.60 -18.86 10.21
CA MET A 145 -26.64 -20.31 10.42
C MET A 145 -27.98 -20.75 11.02
N ALA A 146 -28.58 -19.94 11.90
CA ALA A 146 -29.90 -20.20 12.47
C ALA A 146 -31.01 -20.20 11.41
N GLU A 147 -31.02 -19.18 10.55
CA GLU A 147 -32.01 -19.01 9.48
C GLU A 147 -32.03 -20.19 8.51
N TYR A 148 -30.84 -20.70 8.15
CA TYR A 148 -30.68 -21.80 7.19
C TYR A 148 -30.56 -23.19 7.83
N GLY A 149 -30.68 -23.30 9.16
CA GLY A 149 -30.59 -24.57 9.87
C GLY A 149 -29.23 -25.27 9.75
N MET A 150 -28.14 -24.48 9.71
CA MET A 150 -26.78 -24.98 9.57
C MET A 150 -26.13 -25.20 10.94
N GLU A 151 -25.47 -26.36 11.12
CA GLU A 151 -24.70 -26.66 12.33
C GLU A 151 -23.18 -26.44 12.14
N ASP A 152 -22.71 -26.46 10.89
CA ASP A 152 -21.33 -26.14 10.52
C ASP A 152 -21.26 -25.41 9.17
N LEU A 153 -20.10 -24.81 8.89
CA LEU A 153 -19.82 -24.09 7.64
C LEU A 153 -18.87 -24.87 6.73
N GLY A 154 -18.43 -26.07 7.12
CA GLY A 154 -17.33 -26.77 6.47
C GLY A 154 -17.63 -27.08 5.00
N ALA A 155 -18.80 -27.68 4.74
CA ALA A 155 -19.23 -28.01 3.39
C ALA A 155 -19.41 -26.76 2.51
N LEU A 156 -20.02 -25.70 3.05
CA LEU A 156 -20.22 -24.44 2.32
C LEU A 156 -18.88 -23.76 2.01
N ALA A 157 -17.98 -23.69 3.00
CA ALA A 157 -16.67 -23.10 2.86
C ALA A 157 -15.83 -23.86 1.82
N GLN A 158 -15.92 -25.19 1.79
CA GLN A 158 -15.25 -26.02 0.79
C GLN A 158 -15.75 -25.68 -0.61
N VAL A 159 -17.06 -25.70 -0.85
CA VAL A 159 -17.64 -25.36 -2.17
C VAL A 159 -17.23 -23.95 -2.63
N VAL A 160 -17.34 -22.96 -1.76
CA VAL A 160 -17.02 -21.56 -2.10
C VAL A 160 -15.53 -21.39 -2.43
N GLN A 161 -14.65 -22.04 -1.67
CA GLN A 161 -13.20 -21.98 -1.91
C GLN A 161 -12.82 -22.76 -3.18
N ASP A 162 -13.41 -23.93 -3.42
CA ASP A 162 -13.09 -24.76 -4.59
C ASP A 162 -13.54 -24.13 -5.90
N LEU A 163 -14.71 -23.45 -5.91
CA LEU A 163 -15.13 -22.65 -7.07
C LEU A 163 -14.14 -21.51 -7.37
N SER A 164 -13.60 -20.90 -6.33
CA SER A 164 -12.66 -19.79 -6.46
C SER A 164 -11.27 -20.27 -6.88
N GLU A 165 -10.86 -21.44 -6.39
CA GLU A 165 -9.63 -22.13 -6.79
C GLU A 165 -9.73 -22.58 -8.24
N GLY A 166 -10.80 -23.27 -8.63
CA GLY A 166 -11.03 -23.72 -10.01
C GLY A 166 -10.94 -22.57 -11.00
N ALA A 167 -11.66 -21.46 -10.73
CA ALA A 167 -11.60 -20.28 -11.57
C ALA A 167 -10.19 -19.66 -11.67
N MET A 168 -9.40 -19.70 -10.58
CA MET A 168 -8.01 -19.23 -10.63
C MET A 168 -7.12 -20.17 -11.43
N ARG A 169 -7.23 -21.48 -11.20
CA ARG A 169 -6.48 -22.52 -11.93
C ARG A 169 -6.76 -22.48 -13.42
N ASP A 170 -8.02 -22.29 -13.82
CA ASP A 170 -8.41 -22.10 -15.23
C ASP A 170 -7.76 -20.85 -15.82
N ALA A 171 -7.72 -19.75 -15.07
CA ALA A 171 -7.06 -18.52 -15.51
C ALA A 171 -5.53 -18.68 -15.62
N VAL A 172 -4.89 -19.43 -14.70
CA VAL A 172 -3.46 -19.75 -14.79
C VAL A 172 -3.18 -20.62 -16.02
N ARG A 173 -4.01 -21.64 -16.28
CA ARG A 173 -3.88 -22.55 -17.44
C ARG A 173 -4.00 -21.86 -18.79
N ALA A 174 -4.64 -20.70 -18.84
CA ALA A 174 -4.71 -19.87 -20.04
C ALA A 174 -3.41 -19.08 -20.31
N ILE A 175 -2.47 -19.03 -19.37
CA ILE A 175 -1.11 -18.52 -19.61
C ILE A 175 -0.28 -19.67 -20.17
N PRO A 176 0.49 -19.48 -21.26
CA PRO A 176 1.39 -20.53 -21.75
C PRO A 176 2.39 -20.96 -20.67
N ASP A 177 2.66 -22.26 -20.59
CA ASP A 177 3.72 -22.77 -19.72
C ASP A 177 5.07 -22.16 -20.10
N GLY A 178 5.85 -21.78 -19.09
CA GLY A 178 7.12 -21.11 -19.32
C GLY A 178 7.65 -20.38 -18.09
N THR A 179 8.80 -19.73 -18.28
CA THR A 179 9.41 -18.83 -17.29
C THR A 179 9.36 -17.41 -17.82
N TYR A 180 8.75 -16.52 -17.05
CA TYR A 180 8.58 -15.11 -17.36
C TYR A 180 9.41 -14.28 -16.38
N THR A 181 10.25 -13.38 -16.88
CA THR A 181 11.18 -12.61 -16.04
C THR A 181 10.88 -11.14 -16.06
N GLY A 182 10.88 -10.51 -14.90
CA GLY A 182 10.76 -9.06 -14.74
C GLY A 182 11.90 -8.53 -13.88
N THR A 183 12.20 -7.25 -14.05
CA THR A 183 13.15 -6.53 -13.21
C THR A 183 12.67 -5.12 -13.01
N ILE A 184 12.59 -4.68 -11.75
CA ILE A 184 12.30 -3.29 -11.39
C ILE A 184 13.38 -2.72 -10.48
N THR A 185 13.55 -1.41 -10.52
CA THR A 185 14.49 -0.67 -9.67
C THR A 185 13.75 0.14 -8.61
N ASN A 186 14.40 0.34 -7.46
CA ASN A 186 13.94 1.19 -6.38
C ASN A 186 15.15 1.76 -5.62
N ASN A 187 15.03 2.92 -4.99
CA ASN A 187 16.14 3.60 -4.32
C ASN A 187 15.75 4.28 -3.00
N PRO A 188 15.17 3.55 -2.03
CA PRO A 188 14.55 4.14 -0.85
C PRO A 188 15.53 4.91 0.07
N LEU A 189 16.84 4.61 -0.02
CA LEU A 189 17.93 5.29 0.71
C LEU A 189 18.94 5.96 -0.23
N GLY A 190 18.53 6.33 -1.45
CA GLY A 190 19.38 7.04 -2.42
C GLY A 190 20.11 6.11 -3.39
N GLU A 191 20.53 4.93 -2.95
CA GLU A 191 21.18 3.93 -3.81
C GLU A 191 20.16 3.09 -4.58
N VAL A 192 20.37 2.94 -5.89
CA VAL A 192 19.50 2.13 -6.75
C VAL A 192 19.74 0.65 -6.49
N MET A 193 18.69 -0.03 -6.05
CA MET A 193 18.59 -1.47 -5.91
C MET A 193 17.73 -2.05 -7.04
N THR A 194 18.07 -3.29 -7.43
CA THR A 194 17.37 -4.02 -8.51
C THR A 194 16.68 -5.24 -7.93
N TYR A 195 15.43 -5.46 -8.33
CA TYR A 195 14.55 -6.51 -7.82
C TYR A 195 14.14 -7.42 -8.98
N PRO A 196 14.89 -8.51 -9.22
CA PRO A 196 14.49 -9.50 -10.22
C PRO A 196 13.29 -10.31 -9.73
N VAL A 197 12.48 -10.80 -10.67
CA VAL A 197 11.45 -11.82 -10.43
C VAL A 197 11.42 -12.81 -11.58
N ALA A 198 11.31 -14.10 -11.26
CA ALA A 198 11.00 -15.16 -12.19
C ALA A 198 9.64 -15.78 -11.84
N ILE A 199 8.72 -15.80 -12.80
CA ILE A 199 7.39 -16.39 -12.67
C ILE A 199 7.35 -17.64 -13.54
N ARG A 200 7.29 -18.81 -12.92
CA ARG A 200 7.22 -20.10 -13.60
C ARG A 200 5.78 -20.59 -13.63
N VAL A 201 5.21 -20.73 -14.82
CA VAL A 201 3.86 -21.27 -15.04
C VAL A 201 4.00 -22.71 -15.53
N GLN A 202 3.31 -23.63 -14.83
CA GLN A 202 3.26 -25.05 -15.17
C GLN A 202 1.85 -25.59 -14.96
N GLY A 203 1.15 -25.87 -16.05
CA GLY A 203 -0.23 -26.34 -16.04
C GLY A 203 -1.17 -25.31 -15.42
N ASP A 204 -1.58 -25.53 -14.17
CA ASP A 204 -2.48 -24.63 -13.44
C ASP A 204 -1.89 -24.03 -12.16
N ALA A 205 -0.56 -24.12 -12.00
CA ALA A 205 0.17 -23.56 -10.89
C ALA A 205 1.19 -22.50 -11.34
N MET A 206 1.51 -21.57 -10.44
CA MET A 206 2.49 -20.51 -10.68
C MET A 206 3.42 -20.35 -9.48
N GLU A 207 4.72 -20.43 -9.73
CA GLU A 207 5.77 -20.09 -8.76
C GLU A 207 6.30 -18.69 -9.05
N ILE A 208 6.36 -17.84 -8.04
CA ILE A 208 6.92 -16.49 -8.07
C ILE A 208 8.19 -16.50 -7.22
N ASP A 209 9.33 -16.34 -7.88
CA ASP A 209 10.65 -16.48 -7.29
C ASP A 209 11.42 -15.17 -7.40
N PHE A 210 11.80 -14.62 -6.24
CA PHE A 210 12.61 -13.40 -6.11
C PHE A 210 14.08 -13.72 -5.82
N ASP A 211 14.59 -14.86 -6.31
CA ASP A 211 16.03 -15.13 -6.30
C ASP A 211 16.82 -13.97 -6.91
N GLY A 212 17.91 -13.57 -6.25
CA GLY A 212 18.67 -12.37 -6.58
C GLY A 212 18.11 -11.05 -6.00
N ALA A 213 17.06 -11.10 -5.17
CA ALA A 213 16.63 -9.92 -4.40
C ALA A 213 17.77 -9.36 -3.54
N PRO A 214 17.86 -8.03 -3.36
CA PRO A 214 18.92 -7.42 -2.56
C PRO A 214 18.97 -7.99 -1.13
N PRO A 215 20.15 -8.05 -0.48
CA PRO A 215 20.26 -8.36 0.94
C PRO A 215 19.38 -7.45 1.78
N GLN A 216 18.91 -7.93 2.93
CA GLN A 216 18.17 -7.08 3.87
C GLN A 216 19.04 -5.89 4.30
N LEU A 217 18.41 -4.73 4.44
CA LEU A 217 19.07 -3.50 4.82
C LEU A 217 19.25 -3.42 6.33
N ALA A 218 20.39 -2.88 6.75
CA ALA A 218 20.73 -2.69 8.17
C ALA A 218 19.96 -1.53 8.84
N GLN A 219 19.24 -0.72 8.05
CA GLN A 219 18.42 0.37 8.54
C GLN A 219 17.29 0.72 7.56
N GLY A 220 16.33 1.49 8.05
CA GLY A 220 15.36 2.21 7.23
C GLY A 220 13.92 1.75 7.40
N GLY A 221 13.65 0.67 8.13
CA GLY A 221 12.31 0.10 8.19
C GLY A 221 11.80 -0.40 6.83
N LEU A 222 12.71 -0.66 5.88
CA LEU A 222 12.38 -0.93 4.47
C LEU A 222 12.26 -2.42 4.16
N ASN A 223 12.68 -3.27 5.08
CA ASN A 223 12.66 -4.71 4.87
C ASN A 223 11.24 -5.25 4.91
N SER A 224 10.98 -6.28 4.12
CA SER A 224 9.70 -6.98 4.06
C SER A 224 9.85 -8.38 4.61
N THR A 225 8.89 -8.78 5.44
CA THR A 225 8.70 -10.17 5.82
C THR A 225 8.10 -10.98 4.65
N LEU A 226 8.35 -12.29 4.59
CA LEU A 226 7.88 -13.11 3.46
C LEU A 226 6.36 -13.15 3.33
N ASN A 227 5.62 -13.08 4.44
CA ASN A 227 4.17 -13.00 4.45
C ASN A 227 3.66 -11.73 3.76
N TYR A 228 4.33 -10.58 3.97
CA TYR A 228 4.04 -9.33 3.28
C TYR A 228 4.37 -9.41 1.78
N THR A 229 5.58 -9.89 1.46
CA THR A 229 6.03 -10.12 0.07
C THR A 229 5.08 -11.03 -0.69
N SER A 230 4.66 -12.16 -0.08
CA SER A 230 3.70 -13.10 -0.67
C SER A 230 2.36 -12.42 -1.01
N ALA A 231 1.89 -11.54 -0.13
CA ALA A 231 0.62 -10.87 -0.32
C ALA A 231 0.68 -9.84 -1.45
N HIS A 232 1.75 -9.04 -1.49
CA HIS A 232 1.96 -8.07 -2.57
C HIS A 232 2.34 -8.71 -3.92
N ALA A 233 2.93 -9.91 -3.91
CA ALA A 233 3.21 -10.65 -5.12
C ALA A 233 1.95 -11.28 -5.74
N THR A 234 1.06 -11.85 -4.93
CA THR A 234 -0.14 -12.54 -5.44
C THR A 234 -1.34 -11.62 -5.66
N TYR A 235 -1.37 -10.44 -5.02
CA TYR A 235 -2.38 -9.42 -5.27
C TYR A 235 -2.56 -9.01 -6.75
N PRO A 236 -1.50 -8.59 -7.47
CA PRO A 236 -1.61 -8.23 -8.89
C PRO A 236 -2.12 -9.40 -9.72
N LEU A 237 -1.67 -10.63 -9.45
CA LEU A 237 -2.15 -11.84 -10.12
C LEU A 237 -3.64 -12.06 -9.89
N LYS A 238 -4.12 -11.86 -8.66
CA LYS A 238 -5.54 -11.94 -8.35
C LYS A 238 -6.37 -10.89 -9.11
N CYS A 239 -5.87 -9.66 -9.20
CA CYS A 239 -6.52 -8.60 -9.96
C CYS A 239 -6.53 -8.87 -11.47
N MET A 240 -5.43 -9.38 -11.99
CA MET A 240 -5.22 -9.67 -13.41
C MET A 240 -6.03 -10.88 -13.88
N LEU A 241 -5.88 -12.02 -13.18
CA LEU A 241 -6.36 -13.32 -13.66
C LEU A 241 -7.84 -13.55 -13.37
N THR A 242 -8.35 -13.10 -12.23
CA THR A 242 -9.75 -13.34 -11.84
C THR A 242 -10.40 -12.10 -11.18
N PRO A 243 -10.50 -10.96 -11.90
CA PRO A 243 -11.01 -9.71 -11.35
C PRO A 243 -12.44 -9.81 -10.81
N LYS A 244 -13.28 -10.65 -11.43
CA LYS A 244 -14.71 -10.82 -11.09
C LYS A 244 -14.98 -11.87 -10.00
N VAL A 245 -14.00 -12.71 -9.65
CA VAL A 245 -14.15 -13.74 -8.62
C VAL A 245 -13.90 -13.11 -7.25
N ARG A 246 -14.81 -13.31 -6.29
CA ARG A 246 -14.63 -12.82 -4.92
C ARG A 246 -13.39 -13.44 -4.28
N GLY A 247 -12.61 -12.64 -3.55
CA GLY A 247 -11.37 -13.11 -2.93
C GLY A 247 -11.65 -14.03 -1.74
N ASN A 248 -11.01 -15.20 -1.73
CA ASN A 248 -10.89 -16.10 -0.57
C ASN A 248 -9.61 -16.93 -0.73
N ALA A 249 -9.31 -17.81 0.24
CA ALA A 249 -8.09 -18.62 0.24
C ALA A 249 -7.91 -19.48 -1.03
N GLY A 250 -9.01 -19.95 -1.65
CA GLY A 250 -8.97 -20.74 -2.88
C GLY A 250 -8.29 -20.01 -4.04
N CYS A 251 -8.48 -18.69 -4.14
CA CYS A 251 -7.84 -17.86 -5.17
C CYS A 251 -6.30 -17.85 -5.11
N TYR A 252 -5.71 -18.24 -3.98
CA TYR A 252 -4.27 -18.11 -3.75
C TYR A 252 -3.56 -19.47 -3.66
N ARG A 253 -4.31 -20.58 -3.54
CA ARG A 253 -3.78 -21.96 -3.51
C ARG A 253 -2.88 -22.31 -4.71
N PRO A 254 -3.11 -21.80 -5.94
CA PRO A 254 -2.24 -22.10 -7.09
C PRO A 254 -0.89 -21.39 -7.08
N PHE A 255 -0.65 -20.48 -6.13
CA PHE A 255 0.54 -19.64 -6.09
C PHE A 255 1.52 -20.10 -5.02
N THR A 256 2.80 -20.20 -5.38
CA THR A 256 3.91 -20.32 -4.44
C THR A 256 4.80 -19.10 -4.57
N VAL A 257 5.18 -18.48 -3.45
CA VAL A 257 6.08 -17.30 -3.45
C VAL A 257 7.34 -17.62 -2.65
N LYS A 258 8.50 -17.31 -3.22
CA LYS A 258 9.81 -17.52 -2.61
C LYS A 258 10.67 -16.26 -2.73
N ALA A 259 11.48 -16.02 -1.72
CA ALA A 259 12.56 -15.04 -1.74
C ALA A 259 13.69 -15.55 -0.81
N PRO A 260 14.96 -15.25 -1.11
CA PRO A 260 16.08 -15.69 -0.27
C PRO A 260 15.90 -15.20 1.18
N GLU A 261 16.05 -16.10 2.15
CA GLU A 261 16.09 -15.70 3.56
C GLU A 261 17.27 -14.75 3.80
N GLY A 262 17.02 -13.67 4.54
CA GLY A 262 18.03 -12.61 4.74
C GLY A 262 18.06 -11.58 3.61
N SER A 263 17.13 -11.64 2.64
CA SER A 263 16.93 -10.60 1.63
C SER A 263 15.95 -9.53 2.12
N ILE A 264 15.94 -8.38 1.43
CA ILE A 264 14.98 -7.29 1.69
C ILE A 264 13.51 -7.71 1.49
N LEU A 265 13.25 -8.82 0.79
CA LEU A 265 11.91 -9.38 0.55
C LEU A 265 11.56 -10.59 1.45
N ASN A 266 12.51 -11.06 2.26
CA ASN A 266 12.31 -12.11 3.25
C ASN A 266 13.35 -11.93 4.38
N CYS A 267 13.20 -10.85 5.12
CA CYS A 267 14.14 -10.47 6.17
C CYS A 267 13.98 -11.33 7.43
N THR A 268 15.08 -11.49 8.16
CA THR A 268 15.12 -12.22 9.42
C THR A 268 14.90 -11.27 10.61
N TYR A 269 14.35 -11.82 11.70
CA TYR A 269 14.26 -11.12 12.97
C TYR A 269 15.68 -10.79 13.49
N PRO A 270 15.97 -9.59 14.05
CA PRO A 270 15.04 -8.50 14.41
C PRO A 270 15.04 -7.30 13.43
N ALA A 271 15.15 -7.52 12.11
CA ALA A 271 15.22 -6.42 11.14
C ALA A 271 14.03 -5.42 11.24
N SER A 272 14.29 -4.15 10.94
CA SER A 272 13.27 -3.09 10.88
C SER A 272 12.41 -3.19 9.61
N VAL A 273 11.08 -3.01 9.76
CA VAL A 273 10.06 -3.29 8.73
C VAL A 273 8.95 -2.22 8.63
N ASN A 274 9.04 -1.10 9.37
CA ASN A 274 7.92 -0.16 9.54
C ASN A 274 7.37 0.40 8.21
N ILE A 275 8.26 0.90 7.36
CA ILE A 275 7.95 1.53 6.06
C ILE A 275 8.24 0.59 4.87
N ARG A 276 8.11 -0.73 5.08
CA ARG A 276 8.23 -1.77 4.05
C ARG A 276 7.41 -1.53 2.78
N THR A 277 6.38 -0.69 2.85
CA THR A 277 5.57 -0.25 1.70
C THR A 277 6.43 0.37 0.60
N ARG A 278 7.48 1.10 1.00
CA ARG A 278 8.49 1.68 0.09
C ARG A 278 9.31 0.64 -0.66
N THR A 279 9.21 -0.64 -0.29
CA THR A 279 9.83 -1.77 -0.99
C THR A 279 8.76 -2.63 -1.68
N GLY A 280 7.79 -3.14 -0.91
CA GLY A 280 6.85 -4.16 -1.43
C GLY A 280 5.85 -3.65 -2.46
N TRP A 281 5.59 -2.34 -2.54
CA TRP A 281 4.70 -1.80 -3.58
C TRP A 281 5.30 -1.85 -4.99
N TYR A 282 6.62 -1.99 -5.12
CA TYR A 282 7.30 -2.22 -6.40
C TYR A 282 7.12 -3.66 -6.93
N LEU A 283 6.66 -4.61 -6.11
CA LEU A 283 6.46 -6.01 -6.55
C LEU A 283 5.36 -6.13 -7.59
N ALA A 284 4.25 -5.41 -7.38
CA ALA A 284 3.11 -5.48 -8.27
C ALA A 284 3.40 -5.03 -9.72
N PRO A 285 4.04 -3.86 -9.96
CA PRO A 285 4.44 -3.49 -11.31
C PRO A 285 5.50 -4.43 -11.91
N ASN A 286 6.42 -4.97 -11.10
CA ASN A 286 7.41 -5.95 -11.57
C ASN A 286 6.74 -7.23 -12.11
N ILE A 287 5.70 -7.70 -11.42
CA ILE A 287 4.92 -8.87 -11.85
C ILE A 287 4.14 -8.61 -13.13
N PHE A 288 3.56 -7.42 -13.28
CA PHE A 288 2.94 -7.02 -14.55
C PHE A 288 3.95 -6.95 -15.68
N GLN A 289 5.14 -6.41 -15.44
CA GLN A 289 6.21 -6.37 -16.43
C GLN A 289 6.65 -7.78 -16.85
N ALA A 290 6.83 -8.71 -15.90
CA ALA A 290 7.20 -10.08 -16.19
C ALA A 290 6.17 -10.77 -17.09
N LEU A 291 4.87 -10.56 -16.85
CA LEU A 291 3.78 -11.21 -17.58
C LEU A 291 3.26 -10.41 -18.78
N ALA A 292 3.85 -9.27 -19.09
CA ALA A 292 3.35 -8.34 -20.10
C ALA A 292 3.18 -9.02 -21.47
N ASP A 293 4.18 -9.76 -21.93
CA ASP A 293 4.12 -10.43 -23.24
C ASP A 293 3.13 -11.60 -23.26
N ALA A 294 2.95 -12.28 -22.12
CA ALA A 294 2.06 -13.43 -22.01
C ALA A 294 0.57 -13.04 -21.89
N ARG A 295 0.31 -11.87 -21.29
CA ARG A 295 -1.03 -11.34 -20.99
C ARG A 295 -1.11 -9.82 -21.25
N PRO A 296 -0.86 -9.35 -22.49
CA PRO A 296 -0.74 -7.92 -22.77
C PRO A 296 -1.98 -7.11 -22.41
N GLY A 297 -3.18 -7.72 -22.51
CA GLY A 297 -4.45 -7.06 -22.21
C GLY A 297 -4.90 -7.06 -20.75
N ASP A 298 -4.18 -7.77 -19.89
CA ASP A 298 -4.53 -7.87 -18.46
C ASP A 298 -3.57 -7.09 -17.55
N VAL A 299 -2.48 -6.55 -18.12
CA VAL A 299 -1.48 -5.76 -17.40
C VAL A 299 -1.72 -4.26 -17.49
N GLN A 300 -1.09 -3.51 -16.58
CA GLN A 300 -0.97 -2.05 -16.65
C GLN A 300 0.50 -1.66 -16.49
N ALA A 301 0.86 -0.50 -17.01
CA ALA A 301 2.19 0.08 -16.83
C ALA A 301 2.44 0.50 -15.37
N PHE A 302 3.66 0.94 -15.08
CA PHE A 302 4.04 1.37 -13.74
C PHE A 302 3.11 2.48 -13.21
N THR A 303 2.68 2.33 -11.96
CA THR A 303 1.86 3.32 -11.25
C THR A 303 2.75 4.10 -10.29
N GLY A 304 2.70 5.43 -10.37
CA GLY A 304 3.27 6.31 -9.37
C GLY A 304 2.72 5.97 -7.99
N LEU A 305 3.60 5.63 -7.07
CA LEU A 305 3.22 5.05 -5.79
C LEU A 305 2.64 6.11 -4.85
N ALA A 306 1.78 5.64 -3.94
CA ALA A 306 1.23 6.49 -2.89
C ALA A 306 2.32 6.97 -1.92
N VAL A 307 2.13 8.16 -1.35
CA VAL A 307 3.04 8.74 -0.35
C VAL A 307 2.23 9.17 0.86
N ALA A 308 2.75 8.84 2.05
CA ALA A 308 2.26 9.34 3.32
C ALA A 308 3.24 10.38 3.87
N SER A 309 2.74 11.58 4.17
CA SER A 309 3.48 12.57 4.95
C SER A 309 2.83 12.71 6.33
N THR A 310 3.52 12.19 7.35
CA THR A 310 3.10 12.30 8.74
C THR A 310 3.62 13.62 9.31
N VAL A 311 2.73 14.37 9.94
CA VAL A 311 3.05 15.57 10.69
C VAL A 311 2.90 15.26 12.17
N TYR A 312 3.88 15.69 12.96
CA TYR A 312 3.91 15.44 14.39
C TYR A 312 4.45 16.65 15.16
N GLY A 313 3.88 16.94 16.33
CA GLY A 313 4.42 17.97 17.21
C GLY A 313 3.62 18.15 18.48
N GLN A 314 3.86 19.28 19.14
CA GLN A 314 3.02 19.78 20.23
C GLN A 314 2.53 21.18 19.89
N ASP A 315 1.28 21.48 20.22
CA ASP A 315 0.74 22.84 20.14
C ASP A 315 1.24 23.73 21.29
N ALA A 316 0.84 24.99 21.30
CA ALA A 316 1.26 25.97 22.30
C ALA A 316 0.91 25.51 23.74
N GLU A 317 -0.26 24.90 23.91
CA GLU A 317 -0.81 24.35 25.14
C GLU A 317 -0.10 23.06 25.60
N GLY A 318 0.70 22.45 24.73
CA GLY A 318 1.49 21.24 25.00
C GLY A 318 0.77 19.94 24.68
N ALA A 319 -0.40 19.97 24.05
CA ALA A 319 -1.06 18.79 23.55
C ALA A 319 -0.34 18.27 22.29
N PHE A 320 -0.20 16.95 22.20
CA PHE A 320 0.42 16.33 21.03
C PHE A 320 -0.57 16.27 19.87
N TYR A 321 -0.06 16.49 18.67
CA TYR A 321 -0.77 16.15 17.43
C TYR A 321 0.09 15.21 16.59
N SER A 322 -0.58 14.29 15.90
CA SER A 322 0.00 13.36 14.95
C SER A 322 -1.05 13.01 13.91
N ASP A 323 -0.82 13.36 12.65
CA ASP A 323 -1.76 13.05 11.58
C ASP A 323 -1.00 12.82 10.25
N MET A 324 -1.66 12.17 9.30
CA MET A 324 -1.04 11.68 8.07
C MET A 324 -1.77 12.17 6.82
N LEU A 325 -1.05 12.90 5.98
CA LEU A 325 -1.51 13.31 4.66
C LEU A 325 -1.15 12.19 3.69
N PHE A 326 -2.15 11.38 3.31
CA PHE A 326 -1.97 10.28 2.38
C PHE A 326 -2.48 10.65 0.99
N CYS A 327 -1.59 10.53 0.01
CA CYS A 327 -1.80 10.99 -1.36
C CYS A 327 -1.40 9.93 -2.37
N GLY A 328 -2.17 9.80 -3.46
CA GLY A 328 -1.90 8.89 -4.57
C GLY A 328 -1.09 9.53 -5.70
N GLY A 329 -0.31 8.71 -6.40
CA GLY A 329 0.36 9.10 -7.64
C GLY A 329 -0.50 8.82 -8.88
N GLY A 330 0.12 8.85 -10.06
CA GLY A 330 -0.57 8.53 -11.32
C GLY A 330 -0.61 7.03 -11.59
N GLN A 331 -1.78 6.47 -11.90
CA GLN A 331 -1.90 5.08 -12.34
C GLN A 331 -1.22 4.86 -13.70
N GLY A 332 -0.58 3.71 -13.92
CA GLY A 332 -0.06 3.37 -15.25
C GLY A 332 -1.17 3.22 -16.29
N GLY A 333 -0.86 3.56 -17.54
CA GLY A 333 -1.74 3.26 -18.68
C GLY A 333 -1.94 1.75 -18.85
N SER A 334 -3.03 1.34 -19.48
CA SER A 334 -3.31 -0.07 -19.78
C SER A 334 -3.91 -0.22 -21.16
N GLU A 335 -4.12 -1.45 -21.65
CA GLU A 335 -4.87 -1.67 -22.89
C GLU A 335 -6.28 -1.04 -22.83
N ARG A 336 -6.87 -0.92 -21.63
CA ARG A 336 -8.23 -0.44 -21.43
C ARG A 336 -8.38 1.09 -21.48
N GLY A 337 -7.26 1.83 -21.42
CA GLY A 337 -7.28 3.28 -21.48
C GLY A 337 -6.23 3.97 -20.61
N ASP A 338 -6.33 5.29 -20.57
CA ASP A 338 -5.48 6.17 -19.76
C ASP A 338 -5.56 5.81 -18.27
N GLY A 339 -4.46 5.97 -17.55
CA GLY A 339 -4.42 5.79 -16.10
C GLY A 339 -5.14 6.92 -15.36
N HIS A 340 -5.76 6.59 -14.23
CA HIS A 340 -6.33 7.57 -13.31
C HIS A 340 -5.24 8.36 -12.57
N SER A 341 -5.41 9.67 -12.45
CA SER A 341 -4.52 10.54 -11.66
C SER A 341 -4.86 10.48 -10.17
N ALA A 342 -3.87 10.71 -9.31
CA ALA A 342 -4.02 10.72 -7.84
C ALA A 342 -4.64 9.44 -7.23
N LEU A 343 -4.36 8.29 -7.83
CA LEU A 343 -4.86 6.99 -7.40
C LEU A 343 -3.97 6.41 -6.30
N LEU A 344 -4.59 5.94 -5.22
CA LEU A 344 -3.93 5.16 -4.19
C LEU A 344 -3.90 3.70 -4.63
N TRP A 345 -2.78 3.27 -5.19
CA TRP A 345 -2.52 1.88 -5.57
C TRP A 345 -1.05 1.54 -5.20
N PRO A 346 -0.72 0.32 -4.76
CA PRO A 346 -1.55 -0.89 -4.63
C PRO A 346 -2.24 -1.02 -3.25
N THR A 347 -2.71 0.09 -2.69
CA THR A 347 -3.50 0.14 -1.45
C THR A 347 -5.00 0.29 -1.77
N SER A 348 -5.89 0.04 -0.80
CA SER A 348 -7.33 0.32 -0.91
C SER A 348 -7.75 1.52 -0.05
N ALA A 349 -6.80 2.31 0.42
CA ALA A 349 -7.06 3.51 1.20
C ALA A 349 -7.64 4.65 0.33
N ALA A 350 -8.09 5.71 1.01
CA ALA A 350 -8.56 6.93 0.39
C ALA A 350 -7.59 8.09 0.65
N ASN A 351 -7.60 9.09 -0.23
CA ASN A 351 -6.82 10.30 -0.06
C ASN A 351 -7.30 11.02 1.22
N THR A 352 -6.38 11.51 2.05
CA THR A 352 -6.76 12.28 3.25
C THR A 352 -7.45 13.59 2.84
N SER A 353 -8.56 13.92 3.52
CA SER A 353 -9.24 15.21 3.37
C SER A 353 -8.38 16.34 3.95
N ILE A 354 -8.27 17.45 3.21
CA ILE A 354 -7.52 18.63 3.66
C ILE A 354 -8.15 19.20 4.93
N GLU A 355 -9.47 19.37 4.96
CA GLU A 355 -10.18 19.92 6.13
C GLU A 355 -9.98 19.06 7.38
N LEU A 356 -10.00 17.73 7.24
CA LEU A 356 -9.75 16.83 8.36
C LEU A 356 -8.31 16.94 8.87
N MET A 357 -7.33 17.08 7.98
CA MET A 357 -5.93 17.26 8.34
C MET A 357 -5.73 18.59 9.09
N GLU A 358 -6.20 19.71 8.53
CA GLU A 358 -6.04 21.05 9.13
C GLU A 358 -6.82 21.21 10.44
N SER A 359 -7.90 20.45 10.64
CA SER A 359 -8.64 20.42 11.90
C SER A 359 -7.93 19.68 13.03
N ARG A 360 -6.99 18.78 12.71
CA ARG A 360 -6.34 17.85 13.67
C ARG A 360 -4.86 18.16 13.90
N ALA A 361 -4.23 18.92 13.01
CA ALA A 361 -2.85 19.37 13.14
C ALA A 361 -2.73 20.86 12.76
N PRO A 362 -1.86 21.65 13.41
CA PRO A 362 -1.65 23.07 13.13
C PRO A 362 -0.81 23.27 11.86
N ILE A 363 -1.29 22.75 10.74
CA ILE A 363 -0.74 22.93 9.40
C ILE A 363 -1.77 23.57 8.48
N LEU A 364 -1.29 24.14 7.38
CA LEU A 364 -2.09 24.62 6.26
C LEU A 364 -1.61 23.95 4.98
N VAL A 365 -2.51 23.32 4.24
CA VAL A 365 -2.25 22.79 2.90
C VAL A 365 -2.54 23.90 1.89
N GLU A 366 -1.49 24.47 1.31
CA GLU A 366 -1.58 25.57 0.35
C GLU A 366 -1.89 25.07 -1.06
N GLU A 367 -1.43 23.87 -1.40
CA GLU A 367 -1.61 23.27 -2.71
C GLU A 367 -1.83 21.75 -2.62
N LYS A 368 -2.78 21.24 -3.40
CA LYS A 368 -2.94 19.81 -3.71
C LYS A 368 -3.48 19.69 -5.13
N ALA A 369 -2.60 19.69 -6.12
CA ALA A 369 -2.95 19.84 -7.53
C ALA A 369 -2.34 18.75 -8.41
N LEU A 370 -3.01 18.42 -9.51
CA LEU A 370 -2.43 17.60 -10.57
C LEU A 370 -1.39 18.41 -11.35
N VAL A 371 -0.29 17.77 -11.75
CA VAL A 371 0.77 18.45 -12.49
C VAL A 371 0.77 18.00 -13.94
N ALA A 372 0.66 18.97 -14.85
CA ALA A 372 0.73 18.72 -16.29
C ALA A 372 2.02 17.97 -16.68
N ASP A 373 1.98 17.23 -17.78
CA ASP A 373 3.13 16.54 -18.40
C ASP A 373 3.76 15.40 -17.57
N THR A 374 3.25 15.14 -16.38
CA THR A 374 3.75 14.06 -15.52
C THR A 374 3.20 12.68 -15.88
N GLY A 375 2.13 12.60 -16.68
CA GLY A 375 1.66 11.32 -17.19
C GLY A 375 2.60 10.80 -18.27
N GLY A 376 3.08 9.56 -18.13
CA GLY A 376 3.95 8.94 -19.13
C GLY A 376 3.23 8.78 -20.47
N ALA A 377 3.91 9.16 -21.55
CA ALA A 377 3.36 9.14 -22.90
C ALA A 377 3.14 7.71 -23.39
N GLY A 378 2.05 7.48 -24.10
CA GLY A 378 1.76 6.22 -24.77
C GLY A 378 0.47 6.33 -25.57
N ARG A 379 0.09 5.27 -26.28
CA ARG A 379 -1.25 5.17 -26.88
C ARG A 379 -2.31 5.51 -25.81
N HIS A 380 -2.12 4.94 -24.62
CA HIS A 380 -2.78 5.33 -23.40
C HIS A 380 -1.79 5.94 -22.41
N ARG A 381 -2.07 7.16 -21.96
CA ARG A 381 -1.20 7.95 -21.08
C ARG A 381 -1.32 7.44 -19.64
N GLY A 382 -0.21 7.37 -18.91
CA GLY A 382 -0.29 7.17 -17.46
C GLY A 382 -0.91 8.38 -16.75
N GLY A 383 -1.62 8.17 -15.65
CA GLY A 383 -2.21 9.22 -14.82
C GLY A 383 -1.19 10.28 -14.38
N LEU A 384 -1.67 11.49 -14.14
CA LEU A 384 -0.81 12.59 -13.69
C LEU A 384 -0.37 12.38 -12.24
N GLY A 385 0.83 12.83 -11.94
CA GLY A 385 1.34 13.03 -10.59
C GLY A 385 0.64 14.20 -9.89
N GLN A 386 0.97 14.38 -8.61
CA GLN A 386 0.35 15.37 -7.74
C GLN A 386 1.42 16.18 -7.01
N ARG A 387 1.23 17.51 -6.99
CA ARG A 387 2.02 18.43 -6.17
C ARG A 387 1.22 18.77 -4.92
N VAL A 388 1.86 18.63 -3.77
CA VAL A 388 1.30 18.93 -2.46
C VAL A 388 2.24 19.90 -1.76
N VAL A 389 1.72 21.04 -1.33
CA VAL A 389 2.48 22.02 -0.56
C VAL A 389 1.73 22.28 0.74
N PHE A 390 2.43 22.13 1.87
CA PHE A 390 1.89 22.47 3.17
C PHE A 390 2.95 23.12 4.05
N ARG A 391 2.50 23.83 5.08
CA ARG A 391 3.38 24.47 6.06
C ARG A 391 2.77 24.44 7.43
N LYS A 392 3.60 24.76 8.42
CA LYS A 392 3.13 25.08 9.75
C LYS A 392 2.19 26.29 9.72
N LEU A 393 1.09 26.23 10.47
CA LEU A 393 0.07 27.28 10.51
C LEU A 393 0.49 28.44 11.42
N VAL A 394 1.06 28.13 12.58
CA VAL A 394 1.30 29.09 13.67
C VAL A 394 2.77 29.22 14.05
N SER A 395 3.16 30.40 14.53
CA SER A 395 4.48 30.67 15.11
C SER A 395 4.39 30.64 16.63
N ASP A 396 4.41 29.45 17.20
CA ASP A 396 4.25 29.17 18.65
C ASP A 396 5.58 28.87 19.37
N GLY A 397 6.72 29.02 18.68
CA GLY A 397 8.05 28.72 19.23
C GLY A 397 8.36 27.21 19.39
N ARG A 398 7.47 26.32 18.93
CA ARG A 398 7.69 24.86 18.93
C ARG A 398 8.04 24.35 17.54
N THR A 399 8.70 23.20 17.45
CA THR A 399 9.01 22.56 16.16
C THR A 399 7.90 21.58 15.76
N THR A 400 7.52 21.61 14.49
CA THR A 400 6.68 20.60 13.86
C THR A 400 7.57 19.66 13.04
N LEU A 401 7.49 18.36 13.30
CA LEU A 401 8.14 17.35 12.48
C LEU A 401 7.25 16.99 11.30
N ALA A 402 7.84 16.81 10.13
CA ALA A 402 7.15 16.28 8.95
C ALA A 402 7.98 15.20 8.28
N SER A 403 7.36 14.07 7.93
CA SER A 403 8.03 13.05 7.13
C SER A 403 7.87 13.36 5.64
N VAL A 404 9.00 13.54 4.94
CA VAL A 404 9.03 13.90 3.52
C VAL A 404 9.67 12.73 2.78
N PHE A 405 8.85 11.78 2.32
CA PHE A 405 9.30 10.52 1.70
C PHE A 405 8.79 10.37 0.26
N PRO A 406 9.32 11.16 -0.70
CA PRO A 406 8.94 11.01 -2.10
C PRO A 406 9.33 9.62 -2.64
N GLU A 407 8.42 9.02 -3.41
CA GLU A 407 8.62 7.69 -4.03
C GLU A 407 9.04 7.81 -5.50
N GLY A 408 10.19 7.23 -5.84
CA GLY A 408 10.69 7.20 -7.23
C GLY A 408 11.54 8.42 -7.64
N VAL A 409 12.18 9.09 -6.69
CA VAL A 409 13.16 10.16 -6.97
C VAL A 409 14.31 9.58 -7.80
N ASN A 410 14.66 10.16 -8.94
CA ASN A 410 15.76 9.67 -9.79
C ASN A 410 15.63 8.19 -10.22
N ASN A 411 14.41 7.65 -10.28
CA ASN A 411 14.14 6.26 -10.63
C ASN A 411 13.07 6.15 -11.74
N PRO A 412 13.42 6.47 -13.01
CA PRO A 412 12.45 6.41 -14.11
C PRO A 412 12.13 4.96 -14.48
N ILE A 413 10.88 4.54 -14.23
CA ILE A 413 10.40 3.21 -14.64
C ILE A 413 9.77 3.29 -16.04
N PRO A 414 10.23 2.50 -17.02
CA PRO A 414 9.70 2.53 -18.38
C PRO A 414 8.22 2.13 -18.42
N GLY A 415 7.52 2.60 -19.46
CA GLY A 415 6.19 2.12 -19.77
C GLY A 415 6.20 0.76 -20.44
N LEU A 416 5.00 0.26 -20.76
CA LEU A 416 4.84 -1.02 -21.46
C LEU A 416 4.59 -0.79 -22.95
N PHE A 417 5.07 -1.70 -23.79
CA PHE A 417 4.81 -1.75 -25.23
C PHE A 417 5.13 -0.43 -25.98
N GLY A 418 6.25 0.21 -25.64
CA GLY A 418 6.66 1.49 -26.23
C GLY A 418 6.22 2.74 -25.45
N GLY A 419 5.49 2.56 -24.34
CA GLY A 419 5.15 3.66 -23.45
C GLY A 419 6.36 4.24 -22.71
N HIS A 420 6.29 5.53 -22.38
CA HIS A 420 7.34 6.27 -21.69
C HIS A 420 7.14 6.32 -20.17
N PRO A 421 8.22 6.54 -19.39
CA PRO A 421 8.12 6.80 -17.96
C PRO A 421 7.22 7.97 -17.61
N GLY A 422 6.58 7.90 -16.44
CA GLY A 422 5.92 9.03 -15.81
C GLY A 422 6.91 10.07 -15.27
N GLY A 423 6.37 11.23 -14.90
CA GLY A 423 7.08 12.30 -14.21
C GLY A 423 7.57 11.84 -12.83
N MET A 424 8.69 12.38 -12.41
CA MET A 424 9.43 11.92 -11.23
C MET A 424 8.94 12.58 -9.95
N ALA A 425 9.19 11.92 -8.83
CA ALA A 425 8.91 12.47 -7.50
C ALA A 425 10.07 13.34 -6.98
N SER A 426 9.74 14.24 -6.06
CA SER A 426 10.72 15.04 -5.30
C SER A 426 10.12 15.49 -3.98
N GLY A 427 10.98 15.78 -3.00
CA GLY A 427 10.60 16.32 -1.70
C GLY A 427 11.53 17.46 -1.33
N ARG A 428 10.99 18.63 -1.00
CA ARG A 428 11.78 19.84 -0.74
C ARG A 428 11.20 20.64 0.41
N ILE A 429 12.07 21.43 1.04
CA ILE A 429 11.68 22.52 1.94
C ILE A 429 11.94 23.83 1.23
N LEU A 430 10.91 24.68 1.17
CA LEU A 430 10.94 25.98 0.53
C LEU A 430 10.83 27.07 1.58
N SER A 431 11.52 28.19 1.38
CA SER A 431 11.29 29.45 2.08
C SER A 431 10.00 30.11 1.59
N SER A 432 9.63 31.26 2.17
CA SER A 432 8.44 32.01 1.77
C SER A 432 8.50 32.62 0.36
N ASP A 433 9.69 32.73 -0.23
CA ASP A 433 9.92 33.27 -1.58
C ASP A 433 10.23 32.18 -2.63
N ASP A 434 9.78 30.94 -2.35
CA ASP A 434 9.97 29.74 -3.20
C ASP A 434 11.43 29.28 -3.37
N THR A 435 12.38 29.84 -2.62
CA THR A 435 13.77 29.35 -2.63
C THR A 435 13.86 27.98 -1.95
N VAL A 436 14.54 27.02 -2.58
CA VAL A 436 14.79 25.70 -1.98
C VAL A 436 15.78 25.85 -0.83
N ILE A 437 15.30 25.66 0.39
CA ILE A 437 16.11 25.60 1.62
C ILE A 437 16.82 24.25 1.67
N GLU A 438 16.10 23.17 1.38
CA GLU A 438 16.60 21.81 1.46
C GLU A 438 15.95 20.89 0.42
N ASP A 439 16.77 20.04 -0.21
CA ASP A 439 16.32 18.88 -0.99
C ASP A 439 16.36 17.63 -0.10
N CYS A 440 15.21 16.99 0.10
CA CYS A 440 15.07 15.84 0.99
C CYS A 440 15.52 14.52 0.33
N GLY A 441 15.96 14.55 -0.93
CA GLY A 441 16.36 13.37 -1.68
C GLY A 441 15.26 12.31 -1.68
N THR A 442 15.63 11.07 -1.36
CA THR A 442 14.69 9.92 -1.31
C THR A 442 13.94 9.81 0.02
N GLY A 443 14.17 10.72 0.96
CA GLY A 443 13.44 10.74 2.21
C GLY A 443 14.16 11.44 3.35
N LYS A 444 13.43 12.29 4.09
CA LYS A 444 13.92 12.91 5.33
C LYS A 444 12.79 13.16 6.33
N LEU A 445 13.08 13.03 7.62
CA LEU A 445 12.27 13.64 8.68
C LEU A 445 12.76 15.08 8.88
N VAL A 446 11.93 16.05 8.53
CA VAL A 446 12.29 17.47 8.57
C VAL A 446 11.68 18.16 9.78
N GLU A 447 12.28 19.29 10.14
CA GLU A 447 11.83 20.19 11.19
C GLU A 447 11.31 21.46 10.55
N LEU A 448 10.06 21.83 10.87
CA LEU A 448 9.46 23.11 10.53
C LEU A 448 9.37 23.95 11.81
N HIS A 449 10.10 25.05 11.82
CA HIS A 449 10.18 25.98 12.94
C HIS A 449 9.20 27.15 12.76
N THR A 450 9.03 27.62 11.52
CA THR A 450 8.26 28.82 11.21
C THR A 450 7.18 28.58 10.16
N PRO A 451 6.12 29.41 10.13
CA PRO A 451 5.16 29.40 9.02
C PRO A 451 5.76 29.80 7.66
N GLY A 452 6.99 30.29 7.60
CA GLY A 452 7.66 30.59 6.34
C GLY A 452 8.26 29.38 5.63
N GLU A 453 8.40 28.25 6.34
CA GLU A 453 8.95 27.00 5.81
C GLU A 453 7.83 26.12 5.27
N ARG A 454 7.90 25.80 3.98
CA ARG A 454 6.90 25.00 3.27
C ARG A 454 7.50 23.67 2.85
N VAL A 455 6.80 22.58 3.13
CA VAL A 455 7.09 21.26 2.56
C VAL A 455 6.44 21.17 1.19
N GLU A 456 7.24 20.89 0.17
CA GLU A 456 6.80 20.52 -1.17
C GLU A 456 7.00 19.02 -1.37
N LEU A 457 5.92 18.30 -1.69
CA LEU A 457 5.94 16.91 -2.10
C LEU A 457 5.38 16.78 -3.52
N MET A 458 6.22 16.28 -4.41
CA MET A 458 5.84 15.92 -5.77
C MET A 458 5.75 14.39 -5.85
N LEU A 459 4.55 13.89 -6.14
CA LEU A 459 4.29 12.48 -6.36
C LEU A 459 4.42 12.15 -7.85
N GLY A 460 5.02 11.00 -8.15
CA GLY A 460 5.25 10.57 -9.53
C GLY A 460 3.96 10.29 -10.31
N GLY A 461 4.04 10.51 -11.62
CA GLY A 461 2.99 10.10 -12.55
C GLY A 461 3.10 8.62 -12.93
N GLY A 462 2.05 8.09 -13.55
CA GLY A 462 2.07 6.73 -14.09
C GLY A 462 2.84 6.66 -15.40
N ALA A 463 3.41 5.50 -15.71
CA ALA A 463 4.03 5.26 -17.01
C ALA A 463 2.97 5.00 -18.10
N GLY A 464 3.33 5.27 -19.36
CA GLY A 464 2.45 5.08 -20.51
C GLY A 464 2.36 3.63 -20.97
N TYR A 465 1.34 3.35 -21.80
CA TYR A 465 1.11 2.04 -22.40
C TYR A 465 0.92 2.18 -23.92
N GLY A 466 1.67 1.41 -24.70
CA GLY A 466 1.64 1.46 -26.17
C GLY A 466 2.46 2.63 -26.74
N ASP A 467 2.69 2.61 -28.04
CA ASP A 467 3.42 3.67 -28.76
C ASP A 467 2.63 5.01 -28.70
N PRO A 468 3.24 6.12 -28.25
CA PRO A 468 2.61 7.44 -28.24
C PRO A 468 2.05 7.90 -29.59
N SER A 469 2.65 7.48 -30.70
CA SER A 469 2.20 7.85 -32.05
C SER A 469 0.84 7.27 -32.42
N GLU A 470 0.39 6.22 -31.71
CA GLU A 470 -0.93 5.59 -31.88
C GLU A 470 -2.03 6.27 -31.05
N ARG A 471 -1.70 7.29 -30.26
CA ARG A 471 -2.69 7.99 -29.42
C ARG A 471 -3.70 8.74 -30.30
N ASP A 472 -4.98 8.54 -30.00
CA ASP A 472 -6.08 9.25 -30.66
C ASP A 472 -5.95 10.77 -30.51
N ALA A 473 -5.99 11.50 -31.63
CA ALA A 473 -5.93 12.95 -31.68
C ALA A 473 -7.02 13.63 -30.83
N ALA A 474 -8.21 13.03 -30.72
CA ALA A 474 -9.28 13.56 -29.87
C ALA A 474 -8.93 13.49 -28.37
N LEU A 475 -8.18 12.47 -27.95
CA LEU A 475 -7.68 12.37 -26.57
C LEU A 475 -6.57 13.38 -26.30
N ILE A 476 -5.72 13.66 -27.29
CA ILE A 476 -4.68 14.70 -27.19
C ILE A 476 -5.31 16.09 -27.04
N GLU A 477 -6.31 16.41 -27.87
CA GLU A 477 -7.04 17.68 -27.77
C GLU A 477 -7.76 17.82 -26.42
N ARG A 478 -8.38 16.73 -25.94
CA ARG A 478 -8.98 16.70 -24.60
C ARG A 478 -7.93 17.01 -23.52
N ASP A 479 -6.78 16.34 -23.56
CA ASP A 479 -5.74 16.49 -22.55
C ASP A 479 -5.13 17.92 -22.57
N LEU A 480 -4.96 18.54 -23.74
CA LEU A 480 -4.56 19.95 -23.88
C LEU A 480 -5.61 20.89 -23.26
N ARG A 481 -6.90 20.68 -23.59
CA ARG A 481 -8.00 21.50 -23.08
C ARG A 481 -8.15 21.42 -21.56
N LEU A 482 -7.90 20.24 -20.99
CA LEU A 482 -7.95 20.01 -19.54
C LEU A 482 -6.64 20.40 -18.82
N GLY A 483 -5.61 20.83 -19.55
CA GLY A 483 -4.30 21.16 -18.97
C GLY A 483 -3.53 19.96 -18.43
N TYR A 484 -3.85 18.74 -18.90
CA TYR A 484 -3.14 17.52 -18.49
C TYR A 484 -1.80 17.39 -19.19
N VAL A 485 -1.72 17.91 -20.41
CA VAL A 485 -0.47 18.02 -21.16
C VAL A 485 -0.33 19.43 -21.70
N THR A 486 0.91 19.88 -21.83
CA THR A 486 1.28 21.14 -22.48
C THR A 486 1.50 20.92 -23.97
N ARG A 487 1.62 22.03 -24.71
CA ARG A 487 1.98 21.97 -26.14
C ARG A 487 3.36 21.39 -26.36
N ASP A 488 4.31 21.63 -25.46
CA ASP A 488 5.68 21.10 -25.58
C ASP A 488 5.71 19.59 -25.38
N TYR A 489 4.89 19.06 -24.46
CA TYR A 489 4.68 17.63 -24.34
C TYR A 489 4.13 17.02 -25.64
N VAL A 490 3.12 17.65 -26.24
CA VAL A 490 2.55 17.19 -27.52
C VAL A 490 3.58 17.25 -28.64
N ARG A 491 4.37 18.32 -28.75
CA ARG A 491 5.48 18.40 -29.73
C ARG A 491 6.48 17.26 -29.56
N ARG A 492 6.79 16.91 -28.31
CA ARG A 492 7.79 15.90 -27.98
C ARG A 492 7.31 14.47 -28.26
N PHE A 493 6.07 14.15 -27.90
CA PHE A 493 5.58 12.77 -27.90
C PHE A 493 4.51 12.47 -28.96
N HIS A 494 3.83 13.49 -29.48
CA HIS A 494 2.76 13.36 -30.47
C HIS A 494 2.90 14.41 -31.58
N PRO A 495 4.06 14.53 -32.26
CA PRO A 495 4.32 15.61 -33.22
C PRO A 495 3.33 15.63 -34.39
N SER A 496 2.80 14.48 -34.79
CA SER A 496 1.79 14.35 -35.86
C SER A 496 0.42 14.94 -35.50
N ALA A 497 0.15 15.20 -34.21
CA ALA A 497 -1.14 15.71 -33.75
C ALA A 497 -1.24 17.24 -33.77
N LEU A 498 -0.13 17.95 -34.00
CA LEU A 498 -0.14 19.40 -34.13
C LEU A 498 -0.49 19.77 -35.57
N THR A 499 -1.62 20.48 -35.74
CA THR A 499 -1.96 21.08 -37.04
C THR A 499 -1.17 22.37 -37.26
N ALA A 500 -0.91 22.73 -38.53
CA ALA A 500 -0.17 23.96 -38.88
C ALA A 500 -0.79 25.25 -38.29
N THR A 501 -2.10 25.27 -38.03
CA THR A 501 -2.82 26.37 -37.37
C THR A 501 -2.53 26.46 -35.86
N GLN A 502 -2.09 25.38 -35.22
CA GLN A 502 -1.73 25.34 -33.79
C GLN A 502 -0.27 25.70 -33.53
N GLU A 503 0.61 25.67 -34.55
CA GLU A 503 1.99 26.15 -34.45
C GLU A 503 2.08 27.68 -34.40
N LEU A 504 1.22 28.39 -35.13
CA LEU A 504 1.22 29.86 -35.24
C LEU A 504 0.80 30.61 -33.95
N ALA A 505 0.05 29.95 -33.06
CA ALA A 505 -0.38 30.52 -31.77
C ALA A 505 0.69 30.44 -30.67
N ALA A 506 1.89 29.90 -30.97
CA ALA A 506 3.02 29.83 -30.03
C ALA A 506 4.04 30.97 -30.20
N THR A 507 3.83 31.85 -31.19
CA THR A 507 4.73 32.97 -31.54
C THR A 507 4.11 34.35 -31.30
N ALA A 508 2.93 34.42 -30.66
CA ALA A 508 2.29 35.65 -30.19
C ALA A 508 2.02 35.51 -28.69
#